data_AF-A0A4P9YIE6-F1
#
_entry.id   AF-A0A4P9YIE6-F1
#
_cell.length_a   1.000
_cell.length_b   1.000
_cell.length_c   1.000
_cell.angle_alpha   90.00
_cell.angle_beta   90.00
_cell.angle_gamma   90.00
#
_symmetry.space_group_name_H-M   'P 1'
#
loop_
_entity.id
_entity.type
_entity.pdbx_description
1 polymer ?
#
loop_
_entity_poly.entity_id
_entity_poly.type
_entity_poly.pdbx_seq_one_letter_code
_entity_poly.pdbx_strand_id
1 'polypeptide(L)'
;VGSFTEDLTKVKPYDWTYTTNFTGFVSDLLKFTLTDSEINLRKLKEPEPILFYDELVFYEDELADNGISSCSLKIRVMPSGYFLLQRFYLRVDNVVIRVYDTRVHCLFATRTILRECIQKESSYSELGNLPREVLLDSNLISNHLKTKNVKKERMTY
;
A
#
# COMPACT_ATOMS: atom_id res chain seq x y z
N VAL A 1 7.68 -8.69 -16.09
CA VAL A 1 7.52 -9.87 -15.21
C VAL A 1 8.48 -9.72 -14.05
N GLY A 2 8.05 -9.07 -12.97
CA GLY A 2 8.84 -8.96 -11.74
C GLY A 2 8.25 -9.92 -10.71
N SER A 3 8.94 -11.03 -10.46
CA SER A 3 8.58 -11.93 -9.37
C SER A 3 8.75 -11.18 -8.04
N PHE A 4 7.80 -11.36 -7.12
CA PHE A 4 7.83 -10.81 -5.75
C PHE A 4 8.80 -11.56 -4.84
N THR A 5 9.77 -12.24 -5.44
CA THR A 5 10.83 -12.94 -4.73
C THR A 5 11.93 -11.92 -4.52
N GLU A 6 11.99 -11.34 -3.33
CA GLU A 6 13.27 -10.80 -2.87
C GLU A 6 14.31 -11.91 -3.03
N ASP A 7 15.43 -11.58 -3.66
CA ASP A 7 16.51 -12.52 -3.90
C ASP A 7 17.14 -12.90 -2.55
N LEU A 8 16.57 -13.95 -1.92
CA LEU A 8 16.99 -14.48 -0.61
C LEU A 8 18.42 -15.01 -0.62
N THR A 9 19.07 -15.08 -1.80
CA THR A 9 20.47 -15.48 -1.94
C THR A 9 21.45 -14.41 -1.44
N LYS A 10 21.01 -13.16 -1.28
CA LYS A 10 21.85 -12.05 -0.83
C LYS A 10 21.44 -11.63 0.58
N VAL A 11 22.26 -12.00 1.57
CA VAL A 11 22.08 -11.55 2.96
C VAL A 11 22.18 -10.03 3.00
N LYS A 12 21.03 -9.37 3.17
CA LYS A 12 20.98 -7.93 3.42
C LYS A 12 21.19 -7.70 4.92
N PRO A 13 22.00 -6.72 5.33
CA PRO A 13 22.06 -6.34 6.73
C PRO A 13 20.68 -5.87 7.19
N TYR A 14 20.33 -6.18 8.42
CA TYR A 14 19.10 -5.68 9.03
C TYR A 14 19.19 -4.15 9.17
N ASP A 15 18.21 -3.44 8.64
CA ASP A 15 18.24 -1.97 8.52
C ASP A 15 17.38 -1.23 9.56
N TRP A 16 16.75 -1.96 10.49
CA TRP A 16 15.88 -1.42 11.55
C TRP A 16 14.68 -0.61 11.05
N THR A 17 14.36 -0.64 9.75
CA THR A 17 13.25 0.16 9.18
C THR A 17 11.90 -0.54 9.26
N TYR A 18 11.88 -1.82 9.63
CA TYR A 18 10.68 -2.68 9.62
C TYR A 18 9.95 -2.66 8.27
N THR A 19 10.68 -2.48 7.16
CA THR A 19 10.11 -2.49 5.82
C THR A 19 9.49 -3.85 5.52
N THR A 20 8.22 -3.87 5.10
CA THR A 20 7.48 -5.10 4.83
C THR A 20 6.88 -5.14 3.43
N ASN A 21 7.04 -6.28 2.76
CA ASN A 21 6.35 -6.60 1.50
C ASN A 21 5.04 -7.37 1.74
N PHE A 22 4.52 -7.35 2.96
CA PHE A 22 3.29 -8.05 3.33
C PHE A 22 2.10 -7.50 2.53
N THR A 23 1.38 -8.40 1.85
CA THR A 23 0.22 -8.08 0.98
C THR A 23 -1.06 -8.76 1.46
N GLY A 24 -1.11 -9.11 2.75
CA GLY A 24 -2.18 -9.90 3.36
C GLY A 24 -1.92 -11.41 3.29
N PHE A 25 -2.69 -12.15 4.07
CA PHE A 25 -2.75 -13.61 4.01
C PHE A 25 -3.91 -14.03 3.11
N VAL A 26 -3.65 -14.97 2.19
CA VAL A 26 -4.66 -15.53 1.29
C VAL A 26 -4.76 -17.01 1.61
N SER A 27 -5.99 -17.49 1.88
CA SER A 27 -6.25 -18.92 2.07
C SER A 27 -5.91 -19.70 0.80
N ASP A 28 -5.42 -20.93 0.93
CA ASP A 28 -5.07 -21.82 -0.21
C ASP A 28 -6.24 -22.08 -1.18
N LEU A 29 -7.47 -21.85 -0.72
CA LEU A 29 -8.69 -21.98 -1.52
C LEU A 29 -8.87 -20.82 -2.52
N LEU A 30 -8.16 -19.71 -2.32
CA LEU A 30 -8.31 -18.47 -3.06
C LEU A 30 -7.11 -18.26 -3.99
N LYS A 31 -7.34 -18.28 -5.31
CA LYS A 31 -6.29 -18.14 -6.32
C LYS A 31 -6.35 -16.78 -7.01
N PHE A 32 -5.37 -15.94 -6.68
CA PHE A 32 -5.12 -14.70 -7.41
C PHE A 32 -4.34 -15.00 -8.70
N THR A 33 -4.74 -14.35 -9.79
CA THR A 33 -4.10 -14.42 -11.11
C THR A 33 -3.60 -13.04 -11.49
N LEU A 34 -2.46 -12.96 -12.20
CA LEU A 34 -1.97 -11.69 -12.71
C LEU A 34 -2.98 -11.10 -13.71
N THR A 35 -3.18 -9.79 -13.63
CA THR A 35 -4.10 -9.08 -14.53
C THR A 35 -3.54 -7.71 -14.88
N ASP A 36 -3.95 -7.20 -16.04
CA ASP A 36 -3.75 -5.79 -16.41
C ASP A 36 -4.93 -4.90 -15.97
N SER A 37 -5.99 -5.50 -15.41
CA SER A 37 -7.17 -4.77 -14.92
C SER A 37 -6.79 -3.85 -13.76
N GLU A 38 -7.23 -2.60 -13.83
CA GLU A 38 -6.98 -1.59 -12.79
C GLU A 38 -8.18 -1.41 -11.87
N ILE A 39 -7.91 -1.02 -10.62
CA ILE A 39 -8.96 -0.56 -9.72
C ILE A 39 -9.50 0.76 -10.28
N ASN A 40 -10.80 0.79 -10.59
CA ASN A 40 -11.43 2.00 -11.09
C ASN A 40 -11.60 3.02 -9.96
N LEU A 41 -10.59 3.87 -9.78
CA LEU A 41 -10.59 4.94 -8.78
C LEU A 41 -11.72 5.96 -8.95
N ARG A 42 -12.34 6.05 -10.15
CA ARG A 42 -13.48 6.95 -10.37
C ARG A 42 -14.73 6.44 -9.65
N LYS A 43 -14.99 5.13 -9.69
CA LYS A 43 -16.10 4.52 -8.95
C LYS A 43 -15.95 4.72 -7.44
N LEU A 44 -14.72 4.68 -6.92
CA LEU A 44 -14.44 4.96 -5.51
C LEU A 44 -14.68 6.42 -5.08
N LYS A 45 -14.79 7.34 -6.05
CA LYS A 45 -15.13 8.75 -5.80
C LYS A 45 -16.63 9.02 -5.92
N GLU A 46 -17.40 8.08 -6.44
CA GLU A 46 -18.86 8.21 -6.47
C GLU A 46 -19.37 8.16 -5.02
N PRO A 47 -20.22 9.12 -4.61
CA PRO A 47 -20.71 9.18 -3.24
C PRO A 47 -21.72 8.04 -3.01
N GLU A 48 -21.24 6.93 -2.47
CA GLU A 48 -22.06 5.87 -1.90
C GLU A 48 -22.08 5.98 -0.36
N PRO A 49 -23.20 5.61 0.30
CA PRO A 49 -23.24 5.57 1.75
C PRO A 49 -22.23 4.53 2.26
N ILE A 50 -21.39 4.94 3.22
CA ILE A 50 -20.47 4.03 3.89
C ILE A 50 -21.28 3.24 4.91
N LEU A 51 -21.48 1.95 4.62
CA LEU A 51 -22.19 1.03 5.51
C LEU A 51 -21.32 0.63 6.70
N PHE A 52 -20.01 0.53 6.48
CA PHE A 52 -19.02 0.20 7.50
C PHE A 52 -17.67 0.85 7.18
N TYR A 53 -17.03 1.38 8.21
CA TYR A 53 -15.66 1.90 8.18
C TYR A 53 -14.93 1.42 9.42
N ASP A 54 -13.68 0.99 9.22
CA ASP A 54 -12.77 0.71 10.34
C ASP A 54 -11.32 0.97 9.93
N GLU A 55 -10.49 1.20 10.93
CA GLU A 55 -9.06 1.45 10.79
C GLU A 55 -8.29 0.68 11.86
N LEU A 56 -7.33 -0.12 11.41
CA LEU A 56 -6.49 -0.95 12.25
C LEU A 56 -5.01 -0.59 12.04
N VAL A 57 -4.30 -0.28 13.11
CA VAL A 57 -2.85 -0.10 13.09
C VAL A 57 -2.20 -1.45 13.43
N PHE A 58 -1.32 -1.96 12.56
CA PHE A 58 -0.57 -3.19 12.83
C PHE A 58 0.64 -2.92 13.72
N TYR A 59 1.43 -1.90 13.37
CA TYR A 59 2.56 -1.45 14.17
C TYR A 59 2.94 -0.01 13.81
N GLU A 60 3.65 0.62 14.74
CA GLU A 60 4.25 1.94 14.61
C GLU A 60 5.55 1.99 15.42
N ASP A 61 6.58 2.64 14.89
CA ASP A 61 7.89 2.81 15.51
C ASP A 61 8.50 4.16 15.08
N GLU A 62 9.16 4.87 16.00
CA GLU A 62 9.76 6.19 15.76
C GLU A 62 11.24 6.13 15.32
N LEU A 63 11.77 4.94 15.04
CA LEU A 63 13.13 4.70 14.58
C LEU A 63 14.20 5.35 15.49
N ALA A 64 13.98 5.28 16.80
CA ALA A 64 14.79 5.97 17.81
C ALA A 64 14.95 7.48 17.50
N ASP A 65 13.82 8.16 17.23
CA ASP A 65 13.70 9.57 16.87
C ASP A 65 14.31 9.96 15.50
N ASN A 66 14.60 8.99 14.63
CA ASN A 66 15.13 9.24 13.27
C ASN A 66 14.06 9.18 12.17
N GLY A 67 12.78 9.15 12.55
CA GLY A 67 11.68 9.22 11.62
C GLY A 67 10.45 8.45 12.10
N ILE A 68 9.82 7.71 11.20
CA ILE A 68 8.66 6.87 11.52
C ILE A 68 8.56 5.68 10.57
N SER A 69 8.21 4.53 11.12
CA SER A 69 7.80 3.33 10.39
C SER A 69 6.42 2.92 10.89
N SER A 70 5.44 2.87 10.00
CA SER A 70 4.05 2.58 10.37
C SER A 70 3.39 1.68 9.34
N CYS A 71 2.53 0.77 9.79
CA CYS A 71 1.71 -0.06 8.93
C CYS A 71 0.28 -0.08 9.45
N SER A 72 -0.66 0.35 8.61
CA SER A 72 -2.10 0.41 8.95
C SER A 72 -2.96 -0.13 7.82
N LEU A 73 -4.18 -0.53 8.16
CA LEU A 73 -5.22 -1.02 7.26
C LEU A 73 -6.49 -0.21 7.47
N LYS A 74 -7.07 0.30 6.38
CA LYS A 74 -8.38 0.96 6.38
C LYS A 74 -9.35 0.16 5.52
N ILE A 75 -10.58 -0.01 6.00
CA ILE A 75 -11.67 -0.66 5.26
C ILE A 75 -12.84 0.30 5.08
N ARG A 76 -13.43 0.29 3.88
CA ARG A 76 -14.69 0.97 3.55
C ARG A 76 -15.61 -0.01 2.85
N VAL A 77 -16.79 -0.23 3.42
CA VAL A 77 -17.85 -1.07 2.81
C VAL A 77 -18.97 -0.17 2.31
N MET A 78 -19.38 -0.41 1.07
CA MET A 78 -20.43 0.29 0.36
C MET A 78 -21.43 -0.74 -0.20
N PRO A 79 -22.64 -0.35 -0.60
CA PRO A 79 -23.58 -1.28 -1.22
C PRO A 79 -23.03 -2.00 -2.46
N SER A 80 -22.17 -1.35 -3.26
CA SER A 80 -21.59 -1.94 -4.47
C SER A 80 -20.41 -2.90 -4.22
N GLY A 81 -19.80 -2.85 -3.04
CA GLY A 81 -18.55 -3.54 -2.77
C GLY A 81 -17.80 -3.04 -1.54
N TYR A 82 -16.53 -3.43 -1.42
CA TYR A 82 -15.65 -2.90 -0.38
C TYR A 82 -14.27 -2.53 -0.94
N PHE A 83 -13.63 -1.58 -0.25
CA PHE A 83 -12.28 -1.14 -0.53
C PHE A 83 -11.42 -1.24 0.73
N LEU A 84 -10.26 -1.89 0.60
CA LEU A 84 -9.23 -1.99 1.61
C LEU A 84 -7.98 -1.25 1.13
N LEU A 85 -7.38 -0.48 2.02
CA LEU A 85 -6.07 0.13 1.83
C LEU A 85 -5.19 -0.27 3.02
N GLN A 86 -4.28 -1.21 2.78
CA GLN A 86 -3.14 -1.40 3.67
C GLN A 86 -2.03 -0.47 3.21
N ARG A 87 -1.53 0.38 4.09
CA ARG A 87 -0.40 1.26 3.81
C ARG A 87 0.71 1.01 4.82
N PHE A 88 1.87 0.65 4.30
CA PHE A 88 3.13 0.82 5.00
C PHE A 88 3.74 2.17 4.61
N TYR A 89 4.10 2.97 5.60
CA TYR A 89 4.74 4.28 5.43
C TYR A 89 6.02 4.31 6.26
N LEU A 90 7.12 4.61 5.58
CA LEU A 90 8.43 4.80 6.18
C LEU A 90 8.93 6.19 5.81
N ARG A 91 9.38 6.93 6.82
CA ARG A 91 10.21 8.11 6.65
C ARG A 91 11.43 7.93 7.53
N VAL A 92 12.60 7.95 6.90
CA VAL A 92 13.87 8.14 7.60
C VAL A 92 14.29 9.57 7.31
N ASP A 93 14.37 10.39 8.36
CA ASP A 93 14.53 11.83 8.23
C ASP A 93 15.79 12.17 7.44
N ASN A 94 15.66 13.04 6.43
CA ASN A 94 16.72 13.45 5.50
C ASN A 94 17.36 12.32 4.66
N VAL A 95 16.80 11.10 4.66
CA VAL A 95 17.36 9.95 3.93
C VAL A 95 16.40 9.46 2.84
N VAL A 96 15.28 8.85 3.24
CA VAL A 96 14.38 8.16 2.30
C VAL A 96 12.94 8.17 2.80
N ILE A 97 12.00 8.22 1.86
CA ILE A 97 10.58 8.01 2.12
C ILE A 97 10.08 6.86 1.26
N ARG A 98 9.36 5.92 1.88
CA ARG A 98 8.71 4.79 1.22
C ARG A 98 7.22 4.77 1.54
N VAL A 99 6.41 4.47 0.54
CA VAL A 99 4.98 4.19 0.70
C VAL A 99 4.67 2.92 -0.07
N TYR A 100 4.32 1.86 0.65
CA TYR A 100 3.85 0.61 0.06
C TYR A 100 2.36 0.45 0.32
N ASP A 101 1.58 0.57 -0.75
CA ASP A 101 0.13 0.42 -0.73
C ASP A 101 -0.25 -0.98 -1.21
N THR A 102 -1.06 -1.71 -0.45
CA THR A 102 -1.83 -2.85 -0.94
C THR A 102 -3.29 -2.47 -0.92
N ARG A 103 -3.87 -2.33 -2.11
CA ARG A 103 -5.27 -1.96 -2.33
C ARG A 103 -6.05 -3.18 -2.73
N VAL A 104 -7.17 -3.44 -2.07
CA VAL A 104 -8.08 -4.51 -2.46
C VAL A 104 -9.46 -3.92 -2.71
N HIS A 105 -10.01 -4.15 -3.89
CA HIS A 105 -11.33 -3.69 -4.27
C HIS A 105 -12.18 -4.90 -4.67
N CYS A 106 -13.27 -5.12 -3.95
CA CYS A 106 -14.24 -6.17 -4.26
C CYS A 106 -15.50 -5.54 -4.84
N LEU A 107 -15.93 -6.02 -6.00
CA LEU A 107 -17.19 -5.65 -6.63
C LEU A 107 -18.18 -6.80 -6.44
N PHE A 108 -19.30 -6.54 -5.76
CA PHE A 108 -20.32 -7.57 -5.52
C PHE A 108 -21.04 -7.97 -6.80
N ALA A 109 -21.31 -7.01 -7.69
CA ALA A 109 -22.02 -7.26 -8.94
C ALA A 109 -21.30 -8.26 -9.87
N THR A 110 -19.96 -8.21 -9.92
CA THR A 110 -19.15 -9.08 -10.79
C THR A 110 -18.42 -10.18 -10.02
N ARG A 111 -18.62 -10.27 -8.69
CA ARG A 111 -17.91 -11.16 -7.77
C ARG A 111 -16.40 -11.18 -8.00
N THR A 112 -15.86 -10.00 -8.29
CA THR A 112 -14.46 -9.84 -8.66
C THR A 112 -13.73 -9.09 -7.56
N ILE A 113 -12.58 -9.61 -7.17
CA ILE A 113 -11.65 -8.96 -6.25
C ILE A 113 -10.40 -8.59 -7.06
N LEU A 114 -10.08 -7.31 -7.07
CA LEU A 114 -8.84 -6.77 -7.62
C LEU A 114 -7.91 -6.41 -6.46
N ARG A 115 -6.67 -6.88 -6.54
CA ARG A 115 -5.60 -6.51 -5.62
C ARG A 115 -4.51 -5.79 -6.39
N GLU A 116 -4.17 -4.58 -5.95
CA GLU A 116 -3.11 -3.77 -6.53
C GLU A 116 -2.09 -3.42 -5.44
N CYS A 117 -0.85 -3.90 -5.60
CA CYS A 117 0.26 -3.63 -4.72
C CYS A 117 1.21 -2.65 -5.40
N ILE A 118 1.38 -1.46 -4.83
CA ILE A 118 2.22 -0.40 -5.37
C ILE A 118 3.29 -0.06 -4.35
N GLN A 119 4.54 -0.12 -4.78
CA GLN A 119 5.68 0.30 -3.98
C GLN A 119 6.25 1.59 -4.55
N LYS A 120 6.25 2.65 -3.74
CA LYS A 120 6.85 3.92 -4.09
C LYS A 120 7.98 4.25 -3.13
N GLU A 121 9.06 4.81 -3.67
CA GLU A 121 10.23 5.21 -2.91
C GLU A 121 10.92 6.39 -3.59
N SER A 122 11.36 7.35 -2.80
CA SER A 122 12.27 8.41 -3.26
C SER A 122 13.19 8.82 -2.14
N SER A 123 14.43 9.18 -2.49
CA SER A 123 15.35 9.75 -1.52
C SER A 123 14.93 11.19 -1.19
N TYR A 124 15.36 11.68 -0.03
CA TYR A 124 15.06 13.05 0.38
C TYR A 124 15.60 14.07 -0.64
N SER A 125 16.79 13.82 -1.19
CA SER A 125 17.42 14.66 -2.21
C SER A 125 16.62 14.75 -3.52
N GLU A 126 15.86 13.71 -3.87
CA GLU A 126 15.01 13.69 -5.07
C GLU A 126 13.68 14.44 -4.90
N LEU A 127 13.20 14.54 -3.66
CA LEU A 127 11.92 15.18 -3.34
C LEU A 127 11.99 16.71 -3.35
N GLY A 128 13.20 17.27 -3.22
CA GLY A 128 13.41 18.73 -3.22
C GLY A 128 12.77 19.41 -2.00
N ASN A 129 12.48 20.71 -2.13
CA ASN A 129 11.85 21.52 -1.07
C ASN A 129 10.33 21.34 -1.04
N LEU A 130 9.85 20.15 -0.69
CA LEU A 130 8.45 19.96 -0.35
C LEU A 130 8.16 20.55 1.04
N PRO A 131 6.96 21.14 1.26
CA PRO A 131 6.54 21.57 2.59
C PRO A 131 6.57 20.42 3.59
N ARG A 132 6.89 20.73 4.86
CA ARG A 132 6.97 19.72 5.92
C ARG A 132 5.65 18.98 6.09
N GLU A 133 4.51 19.66 5.92
CA GLU A 133 3.18 19.06 6.01
C GLU A 133 3.00 17.93 4.99
N VAL A 134 3.56 18.10 3.78
CA VAL A 134 3.52 17.07 2.74
C VAL A 134 4.40 15.89 3.12
N LEU A 135 5.59 16.13 3.68
CA LEU A 135 6.51 15.07 4.09
C LEU A 135 5.96 14.22 5.23
N LEU A 136 5.18 14.82 6.14
CA LEU A 136 4.58 14.14 7.30
C LEU A 136 3.30 13.36 6.96
N ASP A 137 2.57 13.76 5.91
CA ASP A 137 1.31 13.09 5.53
C ASP A 137 1.55 12.01 4.46
N SER A 138 1.35 10.75 4.87
CA SER A 138 1.49 9.58 3.98
C SER A 138 0.60 9.63 2.73
N ASN A 139 -0.55 10.30 2.79
CA ASN A 139 -1.47 10.47 1.65
C ASN A 139 -0.95 11.50 0.66
N LEU A 140 -0.44 12.63 1.15
CA LEU A 140 0.07 13.70 0.31
C LEU A 140 1.37 13.27 -0.35
N ILE A 141 2.33 12.75 0.42
CA ILE A 141 3.66 12.39 -0.10
C ILE A 141 3.59 11.29 -1.16
N SER A 142 2.64 10.36 -1.07
CA SER A 142 2.48 9.27 -2.05
C SER A 142 2.35 9.77 -3.50
N ASN A 143 1.83 10.99 -3.70
CA ASN A 143 1.70 11.58 -5.04
C ASN A 143 3.02 12.11 -5.62
N HIS A 144 4.03 12.33 -4.77
CA HIS A 144 5.35 12.85 -5.15
C HIS A 144 6.42 11.77 -5.29
N LEU A 145 6.19 10.58 -4.71
CA LEU A 145 7.15 9.47 -4.75
C LEU A 145 7.17 8.77 -6.11
N LYS A 146 8.36 8.37 -6.54
CA LYS A 146 8.57 7.53 -7.72
C LYS A 146 8.09 6.10 -7.47
N THR A 147 7.28 5.57 -8.38
CA THR A 147 6.84 4.18 -8.35
C THR A 147 7.98 3.24 -8.76
N LYS A 148 8.32 2.28 -7.88
CA LYS A 148 9.36 1.26 -8.12
C LYS A 148 8.78 -0.05 -8.62
N ASN A 149 7.65 -0.47 -8.04
CA ASN A 149 7.01 -1.74 -8.36
C ASN A 149 5.48 -1.59 -8.35
N VAL A 150 4.82 -2.26 -9.29
CA VAL A 150 3.37 -2.40 -9.34
C VAL A 150 3.04 -3.85 -9.66
N LYS A 151 2.16 -4.45 -8.86
CA LYS A 151 1.57 -5.76 -9.13
C LYS A 151 0.07 -5.67 -9.06
N LYS A 152 -0.56 -6.22 -10.08
CA LYS A 152 -2.00 -6.27 -10.22
C LYS A 152 -2.42 -7.71 -10.32
N GLU A 153 -3.36 -8.07 -9.47
CA GLU A 153 -3.90 -9.40 -9.37
C GLU A 153 -5.41 -9.35 -9.32
N ARG A 154 -6.04 -10.38 -9.86
CA ARG A 154 -7.49 -10.56 -9.87
C ARG A 154 -7.85 -11.93 -9.36
N MET A 155 -8.95 -11.98 -8.64
CA MET A 155 -9.62 -13.19 -8.24
C MET A 155 -11.12 -13.05 -8.48
N THR A 156 -11.76 -14.15 -8.83
CA THR A 156 -13.22 -14.26 -8.94
C THR A 156 -13.67 -15.35 -7.98
N TYR A 157 -14.79 -15.13 -7.29
CA TYR A 157 -15.36 -16.07 -6.31
C TYR A 157 -16.82 -16.40 -6.60
#